data_AF-Q8I8Q4-F1
#
_entry.id   AF-Q8I8Q4-F1
#
_cell.length_a   1.000
_cell.length_b   1.000
_cell.length_c   1.000
_cell.angle_alpha   90.00
_cell.angle_beta   90.00
_cell.angle_gamma   90.00
#
_symmetry.space_group_name_H-M   'P 1'
#
loop_
_entity.id
_entity.type
_entity.pdbx_description
1 polymer ?
#
loop_
_entity_poly.entity_id
_entity_poly.type
_entity_poly.pdbx_seq_one_letter_code
_entity_poly.pdbx_strand_id
1 'polypeptide(L)'
;MLTYRAWLLLALLGAQCALILGAPATGHGYDTKSFAQAYLECLRYLNISRQSLYAYDSAAVPLNCGSNCLLRCIGLNARWWHDETGLSERALVRFFRQAPADSLLQARACVAELPAPPADSCAGAYWSFRCYSDALGELIAHPAYVAPCGQEIRRAVSDCATMLQVEDGQLQTCVRTETFLRQGNGAALLRCVVLRLGLYADSTGVLCDRVRLLMDADTAEQWTVARAEEAKRCEEDLRALGADTCVVAAHAVELCYGWPAFGELWEVLKQEYGSSDDALAEESEQVVVRRSCTPWMRPLKMGRNRQKARPRRMRKSSCLKMLNRPNWTWQTGRSR
;
A
#
# COMPACT_ATOMS: atom_id res chain seq x y z
N MET A 1 -9.61 -63.73 26.34
CA MET A 1 -8.73 -63.08 25.33
C MET A 1 -9.48 -62.16 24.36
N LEU A 2 -10.74 -62.42 23.97
CA LEU A 2 -11.49 -61.53 23.08
C LEU A 2 -11.82 -60.16 23.68
N THR A 3 -12.07 -60.09 25.00
CA THR A 3 -12.41 -58.83 25.68
C THR A 3 -11.25 -57.84 25.66
N TYR A 4 -10.02 -58.30 25.94
CA TYR A 4 -8.83 -57.45 25.99
C TYR A 4 -8.49 -56.78 24.65
N ARG A 5 -8.79 -57.46 23.53
CA ARG A 5 -8.60 -56.92 22.18
C ARG A 5 -9.61 -55.82 21.83
N ALA A 6 -10.85 -55.92 22.32
CA ALA A 6 -11.87 -54.91 22.12
C ALA A 6 -11.55 -53.61 22.88
N TRP A 7 -11.04 -53.72 24.11
CA TRP A 7 -10.61 -52.56 24.90
C TRP A 7 -9.38 -51.86 24.32
N LEU A 8 -8.41 -52.62 23.78
CA LEU A 8 -7.24 -52.08 23.07
C LEU A 8 -7.63 -51.33 21.79
N LEU A 9 -8.59 -51.84 21.02
CA LEU A 9 -9.08 -51.18 19.81
C LEU A 9 -9.85 -49.89 20.13
N LEU A 10 -10.67 -49.87 21.19
CA LEU A 10 -11.36 -48.67 21.65
C LEU A 10 -10.40 -47.60 22.19
N ALA A 11 -9.33 -47.99 22.88
CA ALA A 11 -8.30 -47.07 23.35
C ALA A 11 -7.47 -46.48 22.19
N LEU A 12 -7.16 -47.29 21.16
CA LEU A 12 -6.47 -46.83 19.95
C LEU A 12 -7.33 -45.91 19.09
N LEU A 13 -8.65 -46.18 18.98
CA LEU A 13 -9.62 -45.30 18.30
C LEU A 13 -9.82 -43.98 19.06
N GLY A 14 -9.84 -43.99 20.40
CA GLY A 14 -9.90 -42.78 21.22
C GLY A 14 -8.65 -41.92 21.13
N ALA A 15 -7.47 -42.53 21.06
CA ALA A 15 -6.19 -41.84 20.88
C ALA A 15 -6.02 -41.25 19.46
N GLN A 16 -6.59 -41.89 18.44
CA GLN A 16 -6.60 -41.36 17.06
C GLN A 16 -7.59 -40.20 16.87
N CYS A 17 -8.70 -40.17 17.63
CA CYS A 17 -9.67 -39.08 17.55
C CYS A 17 -9.15 -37.76 18.18
N ALA A 18 -8.20 -37.84 19.11
CA ALA A 18 -7.54 -36.67 19.71
C ALA A 18 -6.47 -36.03 18.79
N LEU A 19 -6.00 -36.75 17.76
CA LEU A 19 -4.98 -36.26 16.82
C LEU A 19 -5.55 -35.60 15.55
N ILE A 20 -6.87 -35.64 15.33
CA ILE A 20 -7.53 -35.07 14.13
C ILE A 20 -8.30 -33.78 14.44
N LEU A 21 -8.49 -33.44 15.72
CA LEU A 21 -8.78 -32.06 16.12
C LEU A 21 -7.46 -31.28 16.16
N GLY A 22 -6.87 -31.08 14.97
CA GLY A 22 -6.10 -29.86 14.78
C GLY A 22 -7.03 -28.73 15.21
N ALA A 23 -6.62 -27.96 16.22
CA ALA A 23 -7.28 -26.69 16.50
C ALA A 23 -7.54 -26.04 15.14
N PRO A 24 -8.76 -25.52 14.85
CA PRO A 24 -8.91 -24.72 13.66
C PRO A 24 -7.78 -23.71 13.77
N ALA A 25 -6.83 -23.74 12.82
CA ALA A 25 -5.88 -22.67 12.69
C ALA A 25 -6.79 -21.45 12.71
N THR A 26 -6.69 -20.63 13.77
CA THR A 26 -7.40 -19.38 13.85
C THR A 26 -6.83 -18.61 12.68
N GLY A 27 -7.46 -18.76 11.50
CA GLY A 27 -6.95 -18.25 10.26
C GLY A 27 -6.77 -16.78 10.50
N HIS A 28 -5.52 -16.34 10.57
CA HIS A 28 -5.19 -14.95 10.79
C HIS A 28 -5.93 -14.17 9.69
N GLY A 29 -6.86 -13.31 10.12
CA GLY A 29 -7.93 -12.72 9.29
C GLY A 29 -7.44 -11.63 8.34
N TYR A 30 -6.42 -11.95 7.54
CA TYR A 30 -5.92 -11.10 6.47
C TYR A 30 -6.28 -11.69 5.12
N ASP A 31 -6.52 -10.81 4.15
CA ASP A 31 -6.92 -11.23 2.83
C ASP A 31 -5.73 -11.48 1.92
N THR A 32 -5.84 -12.55 1.13
CA THR A 32 -5.01 -12.78 -0.03
C THR A 32 -5.92 -12.97 -1.24
N LYS A 33 -5.51 -12.42 -2.37
CA LYS A 33 -6.28 -12.52 -3.61
C LYS A 33 -5.33 -12.69 -4.78
N SER A 34 -5.63 -13.63 -5.67
CA SER A 34 -4.94 -13.71 -6.95
C SER A 34 -5.64 -12.82 -7.97
N PHE A 35 -4.92 -12.41 -9.02
CA PHE A 35 -5.52 -11.64 -10.11
C PHE A 35 -6.69 -12.39 -10.76
N ALA A 36 -6.52 -13.71 -10.96
CA ALA A 36 -7.56 -14.59 -11.49
C ALA A 36 -8.79 -14.68 -10.58
N GLN A 37 -8.59 -14.72 -9.26
CA GLN A 37 -9.71 -14.73 -8.31
C GLN A 37 -10.47 -13.39 -8.35
N ALA A 38 -9.76 -12.25 -8.30
CA ALA A 38 -10.38 -10.93 -8.43
C ALA A 38 -11.18 -10.80 -9.74
N TYR A 39 -10.61 -11.30 -10.84
CA TYR A 39 -11.28 -11.36 -12.14
C TYR A 39 -12.59 -12.15 -12.08
N LEU A 40 -12.56 -13.37 -11.54
CA LEU A 40 -13.76 -14.24 -11.46
C LEU A 40 -14.85 -13.64 -10.56
N GLU A 41 -14.48 -12.99 -9.46
CA GLU A 41 -15.41 -12.26 -8.61
C GLU A 41 -16.03 -11.08 -9.35
N CYS A 42 -15.23 -10.30 -10.06
CA CYS A 42 -15.71 -9.15 -10.81
C CYS A 42 -16.60 -9.49 -12.00
N LEU A 43 -16.36 -10.61 -12.68
CA LEU A 43 -17.32 -11.12 -13.67
C LEU A 43 -18.70 -11.35 -13.06
N ARG A 44 -18.75 -11.85 -11.81
CA ARG A 44 -20.02 -12.05 -11.09
C ARG A 44 -20.63 -10.71 -10.65
N TYR A 45 -19.84 -9.81 -10.08
CA TYR A 45 -20.33 -8.51 -9.61
C TYR A 45 -20.90 -7.66 -10.75
N LEU A 46 -20.28 -7.72 -11.93
CA LEU A 46 -20.69 -6.96 -13.10
C LEU A 46 -21.65 -7.73 -14.03
N ASN A 47 -22.01 -8.96 -13.67
CA ASN A 47 -22.85 -9.85 -14.47
C ASN A 47 -22.35 -10.02 -15.93
N ILE A 48 -21.03 -10.20 -16.09
CA ILE A 48 -20.37 -10.41 -17.37
C ILE A 48 -20.15 -11.92 -17.56
N SER A 49 -20.51 -12.43 -18.75
CA SER A 49 -20.22 -13.82 -19.13
C SER A 49 -18.72 -14.11 -19.06
N ARG A 50 -18.35 -15.33 -18.64
CA ARG A 50 -16.94 -15.74 -18.58
C ARG A 50 -16.28 -15.57 -19.94
N GLN A 51 -15.20 -14.81 -19.95
CA GLN A 51 -14.33 -14.61 -21.10
C GLN A 51 -12.90 -15.01 -20.74
N SER A 52 -11.96 -14.93 -21.70
CA SER A 52 -10.55 -15.13 -21.37
C SER A 52 -10.07 -14.03 -20.42
N LEU A 53 -9.21 -14.37 -19.44
CA LEU A 53 -8.56 -13.37 -18.59
C LEU A 53 -7.77 -12.37 -19.44
N TYR A 54 -7.13 -12.84 -20.52
CA TYR A 54 -6.36 -12.03 -21.46
C TYR A 54 -7.22 -11.37 -22.55
N ALA A 55 -8.55 -11.44 -22.45
CA ALA A 55 -9.42 -10.80 -23.43
C ALA A 55 -9.20 -9.28 -23.47
N TYR A 56 -8.75 -8.65 -22.37
CA TYR A 56 -8.35 -7.24 -22.33
C TYR A 56 -7.20 -6.90 -23.30
N ASP A 57 -6.51 -7.90 -23.86
CA ASP A 57 -5.43 -7.74 -24.82
C ASP A 57 -5.87 -7.82 -26.29
N SER A 58 -7.10 -8.24 -26.54
CA SER A 58 -7.63 -8.15 -27.89
C SER A 58 -8.06 -6.71 -28.19
N ALA A 59 -7.46 -6.12 -29.24
CA ALA A 59 -7.87 -4.84 -29.82
C ALA A 59 -9.36 -4.77 -30.26
N ALA A 60 -10.09 -5.88 -30.09
CA ALA A 60 -11.48 -6.10 -30.45
C ALA A 60 -12.44 -6.08 -29.25
N VAL A 61 -11.97 -5.98 -27.99
CA VAL A 61 -12.89 -5.67 -26.90
C VAL A 61 -13.35 -4.24 -27.13
N PRO A 62 -14.65 -4.00 -27.42
CA PRO A 62 -15.12 -2.64 -27.57
C PRO A 62 -14.74 -1.90 -26.29
N LEU A 63 -14.22 -0.68 -26.41
CA LEU A 63 -14.08 0.26 -25.29
C LEU A 63 -15.47 0.69 -24.75
N ASN A 64 -16.42 -0.24 -24.69
CA ASN A 64 -17.67 -0.07 -24.01
C ASN A 64 -17.41 -0.08 -22.51
N CYS A 65 -18.27 0.63 -21.77
CA CYS A 65 -18.15 0.82 -20.33
C CYS A 65 -17.95 -0.50 -19.55
N GLY A 66 -18.42 -1.63 -20.08
CA GLY A 66 -18.32 -2.93 -19.40
C GLY A 66 -16.89 -3.44 -19.19
N SER A 67 -15.98 -3.25 -20.16
CA SER A 67 -14.65 -3.89 -20.12
C SER A 67 -13.63 -3.06 -19.35
N ASN A 68 -13.67 -1.73 -19.48
CA ASN A 68 -12.87 -0.82 -18.66
C ASN A 68 -13.25 -0.96 -17.18
N CYS A 69 -14.56 -1.06 -16.89
CA CYS A 69 -15.02 -1.22 -15.52
C CYS A 69 -14.73 -2.60 -14.92
N LEU A 70 -14.49 -3.64 -15.74
CA LEU A 70 -13.98 -4.92 -15.25
C LEU A 70 -12.57 -4.77 -14.65
N LEU A 71 -11.66 -4.07 -15.32
CA LEU A 71 -10.32 -3.82 -14.78
C LEU A 71 -10.35 -2.93 -13.54
N ARG A 72 -11.22 -1.90 -13.51
CA ARG A 72 -11.46 -1.13 -12.29
C ARG A 72 -11.95 -2.00 -11.14
N CYS A 73 -12.93 -2.88 -11.39
CA CYS A 73 -13.43 -3.79 -10.36
C CYS A 73 -12.30 -4.69 -9.82
N ILE A 74 -11.46 -5.23 -10.71
CA ILE A 74 -10.31 -6.05 -10.31
C ILE A 74 -9.35 -5.23 -9.46
N GLY A 75 -9.07 -3.99 -9.85
CA GLY A 75 -8.22 -3.07 -9.09
C GLY A 75 -8.74 -2.70 -7.72
N LEU A 76 -10.04 -2.48 -7.59
CA LEU A 76 -10.68 -2.26 -6.30
C LEU A 76 -10.62 -3.53 -5.43
N ASN A 77 -10.90 -4.70 -6.00
CA ASN A 77 -10.88 -5.98 -5.27
C ASN A 77 -9.47 -6.40 -4.82
N ALA A 78 -8.46 -6.06 -5.61
CA ALA A 78 -7.06 -6.36 -5.35
C ALA A 78 -6.28 -5.18 -4.74
N ARG A 79 -6.96 -4.06 -4.46
CA ARG A 79 -6.43 -2.83 -3.84
C ARG A 79 -5.23 -2.19 -4.55
N TRP A 80 -5.10 -2.41 -5.86
CA TRP A 80 -4.13 -1.67 -6.67
C TRP A 80 -4.73 -0.43 -7.35
N TRP A 81 -6.05 -0.27 -7.28
CA TRP A 81 -6.75 0.92 -7.76
C TRP A 81 -7.66 1.49 -6.68
N HIS A 82 -7.73 2.81 -6.60
CA HIS A 82 -8.66 3.57 -5.78
C HIS A 82 -9.26 4.70 -6.61
N ASP A 83 -10.55 5.00 -6.45
CA ASP A 83 -11.20 6.01 -7.29
C ASP A 83 -10.71 7.43 -7.02
N GLU A 84 -10.29 7.71 -5.79
CA GLU A 84 -9.92 9.05 -5.35
C GLU A 84 -8.42 9.30 -5.52
N THR A 85 -7.60 8.28 -5.28
CA THR A 85 -6.13 8.38 -5.28
C THR A 85 -5.48 7.70 -6.48
N GLY A 86 -6.24 6.94 -7.26
CA GLY A 86 -5.78 6.29 -8.49
C GLY A 86 -4.96 5.02 -8.24
N LEU A 87 -3.88 4.90 -9.02
CA LEU A 87 -3.02 3.72 -9.04
C LEU A 87 -2.14 3.61 -7.79
N SER A 88 -2.18 2.46 -7.13
CA SER A 88 -1.14 2.01 -6.19
C SER A 88 -0.18 1.07 -6.92
N GLU A 89 0.94 1.62 -7.41
CA GLU A 89 1.98 0.83 -8.09
C GLU A 89 2.48 -0.32 -7.19
N ARG A 90 2.77 -0.02 -5.91
CA ARG A 90 3.29 -0.98 -4.93
C ARG A 90 2.37 -2.21 -4.78
N ALA A 91 1.06 -2.01 -4.87
CA ALA A 91 0.09 -3.11 -4.84
C ALA A 91 0.01 -3.83 -6.19
N LEU A 92 0.01 -3.10 -7.31
CA LEU A 92 -0.12 -3.68 -8.65
C LEU A 92 1.05 -4.60 -9.01
N VAL A 93 2.29 -4.17 -8.79
CA VAL A 93 3.50 -4.88 -9.26
C VAL A 93 3.65 -6.28 -8.65
N ARG A 94 3.01 -6.53 -7.50
CA ARG A 94 3.00 -7.84 -6.82
C ARG A 94 2.28 -8.92 -7.62
N PHE A 95 1.43 -8.53 -8.56
CA PHE A 95 0.72 -9.45 -9.43
C PHE A 95 1.52 -9.84 -10.67
N PHE A 96 2.72 -9.28 -10.88
CA PHE A 96 3.60 -9.62 -11.99
C PHE A 96 4.74 -10.53 -11.54
N ARG A 97 5.20 -11.41 -12.44
CA ARG A 97 6.30 -12.34 -12.12
C ARG A 97 7.60 -11.59 -11.81
N GLN A 98 7.85 -10.50 -12.53
CA GLN A 98 9.06 -9.70 -12.40
C GLN A 98 8.70 -8.23 -12.56
N ALA A 99 9.46 -7.37 -11.87
CA ALA A 99 9.34 -5.93 -11.93
C ALA A 99 10.73 -5.29 -12.03
N PRO A 100 11.48 -5.54 -13.13
CA PRO A 100 12.80 -4.94 -13.30
C PRO A 100 12.68 -3.42 -13.38
N ALA A 101 13.68 -2.72 -12.85
CA ALA A 101 13.65 -1.26 -12.70
C ALA A 101 13.39 -0.53 -14.03
N ASP A 102 14.01 -0.98 -15.12
CA ASP A 102 13.84 -0.37 -16.44
C ASP A 102 12.40 -0.51 -16.96
N SER A 103 11.76 -1.68 -16.78
CA SER A 103 10.36 -1.88 -17.17
C SER A 103 9.41 -1.09 -16.28
N LEU A 104 9.71 -0.91 -14.99
CA LEU A 104 8.93 -0.03 -14.13
C LEU A 104 9.03 1.44 -14.58
N LEU A 105 10.22 1.90 -14.98
CA LEU A 105 10.39 3.24 -15.55
C LEU A 105 9.58 3.40 -16.85
N GLN A 106 9.57 2.37 -17.71
CA GLN A 106 8.74 2.36 -18.92
C GLN A 106 7.25 2.43 -18.61
N ALA A 107 6.77 1.63 -17.65
CA ALA A 107 5.37 1.63 -17.22
C ALA A 107 4.95 2.99 -16.66
N ARG A 108 5.78 3.59 -15.79
CA ARG A 108 5.55 4.93 -15.22
C ARG A 108 5.51 6.01 -16.29
N ALA A 109 6.43 5.97 -17.26
CA ALA A 109 6.42 6.90 -18.39
C ALA A 109 5.12 6.78 -19.21
N CYS A 110 4.65 5.55 -19.48
CA CYS A 110 3.36 5.33 -20.13
C CYS A 110 2.19 5.92 -19.33
N VAL A 111 2.16 5.74 -18.00
CA VAL A 111 1.11 6.31 -17.15
C VAL A 111 1.14 7.84 -17.15
N ALA A 112 2.33 8.45 -17.15
CA ALA A 112 2.48 9.91 -17.16
C ALA A 112 1.97 10.57 -18.46
N GLU A 113 1.94 9.83 -19.57
CA GLU A 113 1.40 10.29 -20.85
C GLU A 113 -0.13 10.10 -20.95
N LEU A 114 -0.77 9.43 -19.99
CA LEU A 114 -2.23 9.32 -19.96
C LEU A 114 -2.86 10.68 -19.66
N PRO A 115 -4.05 10.99 -20.23
CA PRO A 115 -4.76 12.22 -19.92
C PRO A 115 -4.96 12.38 -18.40
N ALA A 116 -4.66 13.59 -17.89
CA ALA A 116 -4.85 13.97 -16.48
C ALA A 116 -6.26 13.64 -15.99
N PRO A 117 -6.41 13.34 -14.68
CA PRO A 117 -7.17 12.20 -14.17
C PRO A 117 -8.48 12.01 -14.93
N PRO A 118 -8.71 10.83 -15.53
CA PRO A 118 -9.89 10.64 -16.33
C PRO A 118 -11.11 10.79 -15.43
N ALA A 119 -12.01 11.69 -15.79
CA ALA A 119 -13.34 11.77 -15.17
C ALA A 119 -14.04 10.39 -15.15
N ASP A 120 -13.60 9.48 -16.02
CA ASP A 120 -13.93 8.07 -16.02
C ASP A 120 -12.86 7.22 -15.29
N SER A 121 -13.13 6.86 -14.02
CA SER A 121 -12.29 5.95 -13.24
C SER A 121 -12.09 4.58 -13.90
N CYS A 122 -13.08 4.10 -14.68
CA CYS A 122 -12.93 2.82 -15.38
C CYS A 122 -11.82 2.90 -16.44
N ALA A 123 -11.78 3.98 -17.23
CA ALA A 123 -10.72 4.21 -18.19
C ALA A 123 -9.36 4.38 -17.49
N GLY A 124 -9.31 5.09 -16.36
CA GLY A 124 -8.08 5.29 -15.59
C GLY A 124 -7.45 3.98 -15.12
N ALA A 125 -8.25 3.10 -14.50
CA ALA A 125 -7.79 1.80 -14.04
C ALA A 125 -7.31 0.92 -15.20
N TYR A 126 -8.09 0.91 -16.29
CA TYR A 126 -7.76 0.14 -17.48
C TYR A 126 -6.42 0.56 -18.09
N TRP A 127 -6.25 1.85 -18.40
CA TRP A 127 -5.03 2.33 -19.07
C TRP A 127 -3.81 2.25 -18.17
N SER A 128 -3.97 2.50 -16.87
CA SER A 128 -2.89 2.31 -15.91
C SER A 128 -2.45 0.85 -15.89
N PHE A 129 -3.39 -0.10 -15.78
CA PHE A 129 -3.05 -1.52 -15.84
C PHE A 129 -2.37 -1.92 -17.17
N ARG A 130 -2.85 -1.40 -18.31
CA ARG A 130 -2.24 -1.65 -19.63
C ARG A 130 -0.76 -1.24 -19.66
N CYS A 131 -0.42 -0.04 -19.17
CA CYS A 131 0.96 0.42 -19.12
C CYS A 131 1.89 -0.55 -18.38
N TYR A 132 1.44 -1.11 -17.25
CA TYR A 132 2.23 -2.10 -16.50
C TYR A 132 2.20 -3.47 -17.14
N SER A 133 1.06 -3.93 -17.64
CA SER A 133 0.96 -5.24 -18.32
C SER A 133 1.85 -5.30 -19.56
N ASP A 134 1.92 -4.22 -20.34
CA ASP A 134 2.73 -4.15 -21.56
C ASP A 134 4.24 -4.13 -21.23
N ALA A 135 4.64 -3.51 -20.12
CA ALA A 135 6.03 -3.40 -19.71
C ALA A 135 6.55 -4.61 -18.89
N LEU A 136 5.70 -5.20 -18.05
CA LEU A 136 6.06 -6.26 -17.08
C LEU A 136 5.71 -7.67 -17.57
N GLY A 137 4.78 -7.80 -18.53
CA GLY A 137 4.41 -9.08 -19.12
C GLY A 137 3.52 -9.93 -18.21
N GLU A 138 3.99 -11.13 -17.87
CA GLU A 138 3.14 -12.18 -17.29
C GLU A 138 2.71 -11.90 -15.84
N LEU A 139 1.41 -12.03 -15.60
CA LEU A 139 0.83 -12.07 -14.26
C LEU A 139 1.13 -13.40 -13.55
N ILE A 140 1.26 -13.36 -12.22
CA ILE A 140 1.35 -14.57 -11.39
C ILE A 140 -0.05 -15.14 -11.11
N ALA A 141 -0.13 -16.47 -11.04
CA ALA A 141 -1.36 -17.16 -10.68
C ALA A 141 -1.63 -17.17 -9.15
N HIS A 142 -0.58 -16.98 -8.35
CA HIS A 142 -0.66 -17.13 -6.89
C HIS A 142 -1.35 -15.93 -6.22
N PRO A 143 -2.08 -16.16 -5.12
CA PRO A 143 -2.62 -15.07 -4.32
C PRO A 143 -1.53 -14.16 -3.76
N ALA A 144 -1.72 -12.85 -3.92
CA ALA A 144 -0.92 -11.82 -3.26
C ALA A 144 -1.66 -11.32 -2.02
N TYR A 145 -0.92 -10.87 -1.01
CA TYR A 145 -1.49 -10.16 0.13
C TYR A 145 -2.20 -8.89 -0.32
N VAL A 146 -3.41 -8.66 0.20
CA VAL A 146 -4.21 -7.47 -0.04
C VAL A 146 -4.15 -6.61 1.21
N ALA A 147 -3.70 -5.36 1.08
CA ALA A 147 -3.60 -4.46 2.21
C ALA A 147 -5.00 -4.17 2.79
N PRO A 148 -5.15 -4.22 4.13
CA PRO A 148 -6.42 -3.96 4.77
C PRO A 148 -6.80 -2.49 4.61
N CYS A 149 -8.07 -2.23 4.34
CA CYS A 149 -8.64 -0.90 4.41
C CYS A 149 -8.96 -0.51 5.86
N GLY A 150 -9.20 0.78 6.11
CA GLY A 150 -9.47 1.28 7.46
C GLY A 150 -10.59 0.55 8.21
N GLN A 151 -11.64 0.08 7.51
CA GLN A 151 -12.70 -0.73 8.16
C GLN A 151 -12.21 -2.09 8.64
N GLU A 152 -11.36 -2.76 7.86
CA GLU A 152 -10.78 -4.06 8.24
C GLU A 152 -9.82 -3.88 9.42
N ILE A 153 -9.03 -2.80 9.42
CA ILE A 153 -8.17 -2.42 10.55
C ILE A 153 -9.00 -2.16 11.81
N ARG A 154 -10.08 -1.36 11.72
CA ARG A 154 -10.98 -1.08 12.85
C ARG A 154 -11.56 -2.35 13.45
N ARG A 155 -12.04 -3.27 12.60
CA ARG A 155 -12.54 -4.57 13.05
C ARG A 155 -11.46 -5.38 13.75
N ALA A 156 -10.24 -5.43 13.20
CA ALA A 156 -9.14 -6.14 13.85
C ALA A 156 -8.79 -5.55 15.22
N VAL A 157 -8.77 -4.22 15.36
CA VAL A 157 -8.56 -3.54 16.65
C VAL A 157 -9.67 -3.88 17.64
N SER A 158 -10.93 -3.72 17.23
CA SER A 158 -12.11 -4.00 18.09
C SER A 158 -12.17 -5.47 18.54
N ASP A 159 -11.93 -6.41 17.62
CA ASP A 159 -11.90 -7.85 17.92
C ASP A 159 -10.79 -8.18 18.94
N CYS A 160 -9.59 -7.62 18.74
CA CYS A 160 -8.46 -7.85 19.62
C CYS A 160 -8.66 -7.20 20.99
N ALA A 161 -9.23 -5.99 21.05
CA ALA A 161 -9.54 -5.31 22.29
C ALA A 161 -10.56 -6.11 23.11
N THR A 162 -11.63 -6.58 22.46
CA THR A 162 -12.64 -7.44 23.08
C THR A 162 -12.03 -8.73 23.62
N MET A 163 -11.19 -9.40 22.81
CA MET A 163 -10.54 -10.66 23.20
C MET A 163 -9.61 -10.51 24.40
N LEU A 164 -8.91 -9.38 24.50
CA LEU A 164 -7.92 -9.10 25.54
C LEU A 164 -8.46 -8.27 26.69
N GLN A 165 -9.78 -7.98 26.67
CA GLN A 165 -10.47 -7.16 27.66
C GLN A 165 -9.78 -5.79 27.85
N VAL A 166 -9.39 -5.18 26.73
CA VAL A 166 -8.82 -3.82 26.69
C VAL A 166 -9.97 -2.84 26.49
N GLU A 167 -10.20 -2.00 27.49
CA GLU A 167 -11.23 -0.97 27.47
C GLU A 167 -10.84 0.22 26.57
N ASP A 168 -11.82 0.91 26.00
CA ASP A 168 -11.61 2.08 25.14
C ASP A 168 -10.78 3.18 25.83
N GLY A 169 -10.96 3.40 27.13
CA GLY A 169 -10.18 4.38 27.89
C GLY A 169 -8.68 4.05 27.95
N GLN A 170 -8.33 2.76 27.91
CA GLN A 170 -6.93 2.34 27.80
C GLN A 170 -6.40 2.59 26.38
N LEU A 171 -7.18 2.31 25.34
CA LEU A 171 -6.82 2.61 23.95
C LEU A 171 -6.58 4.11 23.74
N GLN A 172 -7.48 4.95 24.25
CA GLN A 172 -7.33 6.41 24.24
C GLN A 172 -6.04 6.85 24.94
N THR A 173 -5.70 6.21 26.07
CA THR A 173 -4.46 6.50 26.78
C THR A 173 -3.23 6.08 25.95
N CYS A 174 -3.26 4.90 25.31
CA CYS A 174 -2.18 4.45 24.42
C CYS A 174 -1.99 5.42 23.26
N VAL A 175 -3.07 5.82 22.59
CA VAL A 175 -3.02 6.76 21.45
C VAL A 175 -2.49 8.12 21.90
N ARG A 176 -3.04 8.71 22.96
CA ARG A 176 -2.58 10.00 23.51
C ARG A 176 -1.12 10.00 23.95
N THR A 177 -0.63 8.88 24.47
CA THR A 177 0.78 8.76 24.94
C THR A 177 1.71 8.20 23.86
N GLU A 178 1.17 7.94 22.66
CA GLU A 178 1.86 7.34 21.51
C GLU A 178 2.62 6.05 21.84
N THR A 179 2.12 5.28 22.82
CA THR A 179 2.76 4.03 23.25
C THR A 179 1.78 3.04 23.85
N PHE A 180 1.85 1.80 23.37
CA PHE A 180 1.13 0.64 23.89
C PHE A 180 2.03 -0.22 24.78
N LEU A 181 3.35 -0.02 24.72
CA LEU A 181 4.34 -0.78 25.49
C LEU A 181 4.20 -0.68 27.00
N ARG A 182 3.71 0.46 27.50
CA ARG A 182 3.65 0.76 28.94
C ARG A 182 2.25 0.64 29.55
N GLN A 183 1.24 0.34 28.73
CA GLN A 183 -0.15 0.43 29.11
C GLN A 183 -0.80 -0.95 29.21
N GLY A 184 -0.86 -1.55 30.40
CA GLY A 184 -1.59 -2.80 30.65
C GLY A 184 -1.40 -3.87 29.55
N ASN A 185 -2.50 -4.39 29.00
CA ASN A 185 -2.51 -5.34 27.89
C ASN A 185 -2.17 -4.73 26.49
N GLY A 186 -1.66 -3.50 26.42
CA GLY A 186 -1.42 -2.77 25.17
C GLY A 186 -0.42 -3.45 24.24
N ALA A 187 0.68 -3.99 24.77
CA ALA A 187 1.63 -4.74 23.96
C ALA A 187 1.01 -6.02 23.36
N ALA A 188 0.19 -6.73 24.14
CA ALA A 188 -0.54 -7.91 23.67
C ALA A 188 -1.59 -7.55 22.62
N LEU A 189 -2.24 -6.39 22.78
CA LEU A 189 -3.19 -5.85 21.80
C LEU A 189 -2.50 -5.58 20.47
N LEU A 190 -1.40 -4.80 20.45
CA LEU A 190 -0.70 -4.52 19.20
C LEU A 190 -0.28 -5.81 18.51
N ARG A 191 0.29 -6.77 19.26
CA ARG A 191 0.62 -8.10 18.73
C ARG A 191 -0.59 -8.78 18.09
N CYS A 192 -1.73 -8.82 18.79
CA CYS A 192 -2.96 -9.40 18.25
C CYS A 192 -3.38 -8.74 16.93
N VAL A 193 -3.37 -7.40 16.89
CA VAL A 193 -3.78 -6.64 15.71
C VAL A 193 -2.86 -6.92 14.53
N VAL A 194 -1.54 -6.80 14.69
CA VAL A 194 -0.61 -7.02 13.57
C VAL A 194 -0.54 -8.49 13.12
N LEU A 195 -0.82 -9.45 14.01
CA LEU A 195 -1.01 -10.86 13.63
C LEU A 195 -2.30 -11.03 12.80
N ARG A 196 -3.43 -10.46 13.24
CA ARG A 196 -4.70 -10.57 12.52
C ARG A 196 -4.67 -9.90 11.16
N LEU A 197 -4.00 -8.76 11.06
CA LEU A 197 -3.78 -8.07 9.78
C LEU A 197 -2.72 -8.75 8.92
N GLY A 198 -2.04 -9.79 9.42
CA GLY A 198 -1.00 -10.48 8.65
C GLY A 198 0.19 -9.60 8.33
N LEU A 199 0.50 -8.62 9.18
CA LEU A 199 1.66 -7.73 9.04
C LEU A 199 2.86 -8.24 9.85
N TYR A 200 2.62 -9.19 10.75
CA TYR A 200 3.60 -9.77 11.66
C TYR A 200 3.36 -11.27 11.81
N ALA A 201 4.40 -12.03 12.12
CA ALA A 201 4.29 -13.39 12.63
C ALA A 201 5.36 -13.64 13.68
N ASP A 202 5.03 -14.30 14.79
CA ASP A 202 5.98 -14.46 15.92
C ASP A 202 7.29 -15.13 15.50
N SER A 203 7.23 -16.07 14.56
CA SER A 203 8.38 -16.81 14.06
C SER A 203 9.33 -15.99 13.18
N THR A 204 8.82 -14.97 12.49
CA THR A 204 9.60 -14.23 11.46
C THR A 204 9.71 -12.73 11.72
N GLY A 205 8.89 -12.18 12.61
CA GLY A 205 8.76 -10.75 12.83
C GLY A 205 7.85 -10.05 11.84
N VAL A 206 8.12 -8.77 11.63
CA VAL A 206 7.38 -7.94 10.68
C VAL A 206 7.59 -8.43 9.25
N LEU A 207 6.49 -8.52 8.51
CA LEU A 207 6.48 -8.87 7.09
C LEU A 207 6.64 -7.58 6.28
N CYS A 208 7.89 -7.13 6.09
CA CYS A 208 8.24 -5.84 5.47
C CYS A 208 7.51 -5.58 4.15
N ASP A 209 7.42 -6.60 3.29
CA ASP A 209 6.77 -6.45 1.99
C ASP A 209 5.28 -6.16 2.10
N ARG A 210 4.63 -6.56 3.20
CA ARG A 210 3.22 -6.26 3.47
C ARG A 210 3.06 -4.90 4.12
N VAL A 211 3.89 -4.58 5.10
CA VAL A 211 3.89 -3.26 5.79
C VAL A 211 4.17 -2.13 4.80
N ARG A 212 5.03 -2.34 3.81
CA ARG A 212 5.26 -1.39 2.70
C ARG A 212 4.01 -0.99 1.93
N LEU A 213 2.90 -1.73 2.01
CA LEU A 213 1.63 -1.35 1.37
C LEU A 213 0.80 -0.36 2.19
N LEU A 214 1.11 -0.20 3.48
CA LEU A 214 0.41 0.69 4.42
C LEU A 214 1.11 2.04 4.60
N MET A 215 2.32 2.20 4.07
CA MET A 215 3.06 3.46 4.14
C MET A 215 2.44 4.51 3.22
N ASP A 216 2.36 5.75 3.69
CA ASP A 216 2.16 6.91 2.82
C ASP A 216 3.30 7.05 1.79
N ALA A 217 3.17 8.01 0.87
CA ALA A 217 4.14 8.22 -0.20
C ALA A 217 5.54 8.62 0.32
N ASP A 218 5.59 9.53 1.30
CA ASP A 218 6.82 10.11 1.82
C ASP A 218 7.62 9.06 2.63
N THR A 219 6.91 8.32 3.47
CA THR A 219 7.46 7.20 4.24
C THR A 219 7.99 6.12 3.31
N ALA A 220 7.25 5.79 2.25
CA ALA A 220 7.65 4.78 1.28
C ALA A 220 8.91 5.18 0.49
N GLU A 221 9.04 6.45 0.11
CA GLU A 221 10.22 6.98 -0.58
C GLU A 221 11.48 6.86 0.29
N GLN A 222 11.34 7.10 1.59
CA GLN A 222 12.44 7.00 2.56
C GLN A 222 12.77 5.55 2.96
N TRP A 223 11.93 4.58 2.57
CA TRP A 223 12.03 3.19 3.04
C TRP A 223 12.99 2.33 2.19
N THR A 224 14.28 2.44 2.47
CA THR A 224 15.35 1.71 1.77
C THR A 224 15.53 0.25 2.24
N VAL A 225 16.30 -0.54 1.49
CA VAL A 225 16.70 -1.91 1.91
C VAL A 225 17.50 -1.86 3.23
N ALA A 226 18.46 -0.94 3.34
CA ALA A 226 19.27 -0.79 4.55
C ALA A 226 18.43 -0.43 5.78
N ARG A 227 17.42 0.44 5.62
CA ARG A 227 16.48 0.77 6.71
C ARG A 227 15.64 -0.43 7.12
N ALA A 228 15.18 -1.24 6.17
CA ALA A 228 14.46 -2.48 6.48
C ALA A 228 15.34 -3.50 7.22
N GLU A 229 16.61 -3.62 6.86
CA GLU A 229 17.58 -4.48 7.55
C GLU A 229 17.91 -3.99 8.96
N GLU A 230 18.02 -2.66 9.17
CA GLU A 230 18.16 -2.05 10.49
C GLU A 230 16.94 -2.33 11.39
N ALA A 231 15.74 -2.10 10.88
CA ALA A 231 14.49 -2.39 11.59
C ALA A 231 14.40 -3.87 11.98
N LYS A 232 14.79 -4.78 11.08
CA LYS A 232 14.79 -6.22 11.36
C LYS A 232 15.81 -6.61 12.43
N ARG A 233 17.02 -6.04 12.39
CA ARG A 233 18.05 -6.27 13.44
C ARG A 233 17.57 -5.81 14.82
N CYS A 234 16.88 -4.67 14.90
CA CYS A 234 16.25 -4.22 16.14
C CYS A 234 15.29 -5.27 16.73
N GLU A 235 14.46 -5.94 15.91
CA GLU A 235 13.61 -7.03 16.40
C GLU A 235 14.41 -8.26 16.85
N GLU A 236 15.45 -8.63 16.09
CA GLU A 236 16.31 -9.78 16.39
C GLU A 236 17.05 -9.59 17.72
N ASP A 237 17.55 -8.38 17.99
CA ASP A 237 18.20 -8.02 19.25
C ASP A 237 17.24 -8.15 20.44
N LEU A 238 15.99 -7.69 20.30
CA LEU A 238 14.97 -7.86 21.34
C LEU A 238 14.68 -9.34 21.65
N ARG A 239 14.61 -10.18 20.61
CA ARG A 239 14.44 -11.63 20.79
C ARG A 239 15.66 -12.25 21.47
N ALA A 240 16.87 -11.83 21.11
CA ALA A 240 18.11 -12.31 21.72
C ALA A 240 18.22 -11.93 23.21
N LEU A 241 17.65 -10.78 23.60
CA LEU A 241 17.53 -10.35 25.00
C LEU A 241 16.43 -11.11 25.79
N GLY A 242 15.70 -12.02 25.15
CA GLY A 242 14.64 -12.80 25.80
C GLY A 242 13.38 -12.00 26.11
N ALA A 243 13.13 -10.90 25.36
CA ALA A 243 11.90 -10.13 25.51
C ALA A 243 10.66 -10.99 25.19
N ASP A 244 9.58 -10.78 25.93
CA ASP A 244 8.29 -11.43 25.66
C ASP A 244 7.78 -11.10 24.25
N THR A 245 7.11 -12.07 23.62
CA THR A 245 6.59 -11.94 22.25
C THR A 245 5.68 -10.73 22.04
N CYS A 246 4.85 -10.36 23.02
CA CYS A 246 4.01 -9.17 22.93
C CYS A 246 4.86 -7.89 22.95
N VAL A 247 5.89 -7.86 23.79
CA VAL A 247 6.84 -6.74 23.86
C VAL A 247 7.62 -6.59 22.55
N VAL A 248 8.09 -7.69 21.97
CA VAL A 248 8.80 -7.68 20.68
C VAL A 248 7.89 -7.14 19.57
N ALA A 249 6.65 -7.63 19.45
CA ALA A 249 5.74 -7.17 18.42
C ALA A 249 5.38 -5.68 18.56
N ALA A 250 5.11 -5.22 19.78
CA ALA A 250 4.81 -3.81 20.04
C ALA A 250 6.04 -2.91 19.81
N HIS A 251 7.24 -3.32 20.22
CA HIS A 251 8.48 -2.59 19.89
C HIS A 251 8.73 -2.56 18.38
N ALA A 252 8.41 -3.64 17.67
CA ALA A 252 8.59 -3.68 16.23
C ALA A 252 7.75 -2.57 15.55
N VAL A 253 6.49 -2.44 15.95
CA VAL A 253 5.57 -1.41 15.44
C VAL A 253 5.99 0.00 15.86
N GLU A 254 6.23 0.22 17.16
CA GLU A 254 6.46 1.56 17.72
C GLU A 254 7.85 2.12 17.43
N LEU A 255 8.88 1.26 17.41
CA LEU A 255 10.28 1.70 17.48
C LEU A 255 11.12 1.15 16.32
N CYS A 256 11.15 -0.17 16.12
CA CYS A 256 12.07 -0.75 15.13
C CYS A 256 11.71 -0.31 13.70
N TYR A 257 10.43 -0.37 13.35
CA TYR A 257 9.92 0.13 12.06
C TYR A 257 9.32 1.52 12.20
N GLY A 258 8.73 1.80 13.37
CA GLY A 258 8.09 3.07 13.70
C GLY A 258 6.67 3.18 13.18
N TRP A 259 5.86 4.00 13.86
CA TRP A 259 4.47 4.29 13.49
C TRP A 259 4.26 4.65 12.01
N PRO A 260 5.13 5.45 11.35
CA PRO A 260 4.96 5.77 9.93
C PRO A 260 4.94 4.55 9.01
N ALA A 261 5.71 3.49 9.34
CA ALA A 261 5.70 2.26 8.56
C ALA A 261 4.31 1.57 8.59
N PHE A 262 3.59 1.74 9.70
CA PHE A 262 2.24 1.24 9.95
C PHE A 262 1.19 2.34 9.80
N GLY A 263 1.43 3.34 8.93
CA GLY A 263 0.64 4.57 8.81
C GLY A 263 -0.87 4.36 8.85
N GLU A 264 -1.43 3.53 7.97
CA GLU A 264 -2.87 3.23 7.94
C GLU A 264 -3.42 2.67 9.27
N LEU A 265 -2.64 1.85 9.98
CA LEU A 265 -3.04 1.36 11.31
C LEU A 265 -3.05 2.50 12.33
N TRP A 266 -2.03 3.34 12.31
CA TRP A 266 -1.91 4.47 13.23
C TRP A 266 -3.00 5.52 12.99
N GLU A 267 -3.32 5.81 11.73
CA GLU A 267 -4.41 6.72 11.35
C GLU A 267 -5.76 6.23 11.86
N VAL A 268 -6.05 4.93 11.71
CA VAL A 268 -7.28 4.34 12.26
C VAL A 268 -7.34 4.46 13.78
N LEU A 269 -6.24 4.18 14.48
CA LEU A 269 -6.19 4.29 15.94
C LEU A 269 -6.42 5.73 16.40
N LYS A 270 -5.80 6.72 15.73
CA LYS A 270 -6.02 8.15 16.01
C LYS A 270 -7.45 8.59 15.74
N GLN A 271 -8.05 8.15 14.62
CA GLN A 271 -9.42 8.52 14.26
C GLN A 271 -10.45 7.96 15.25
N GLU A 272 -10.27 6.73 15.72
CA GLU A 272 -11.23 6.07 16.60
C GLU A 272 -11.03 6.40 18.09
N TYR A 273 -9.78 6.58 18.52
CA TYR A 273 -9.44 6.70 19.94
C TYR A 273 -8.62 7.95 20.29
N GLY A 274 -8.40 8.85 19.33
CA GLY A 274 -7.81 10.17 19.59
C GLY A 274 -8.76 11.07 20.38
N SER A 275 -8.21 12.08 21.06
CA SER A 275 -9.02 13.12 21.73
C SER A 275 -9.54 14.12 20.70
N SER A 276 -10.73 14.71 20.93
CA SER A 276 -11.21 15.81 20.08
C SER A 276 -10.29 17.05 20.12
N ASP A 277 -9.48 17.18 21.18
CA ASP A 277 -8.53 18.28 21.33
C ASP A 277 -7.37 18.18 20.32
N ASP A 278 -7.01 16.96 19.87
CA ASP A 278 -5.93 16.74 18.90
C ASP A 278 -6.39 17.07 17.46
N ALA A 279 -7.69 16.91 17.17
CA ALA A 279 -8.28 17.27 15.87
C ALA A 279 -8.23 18.79 15.59
N LEU A 280 -8.28 19.62 16.64
CA LEU A 280 -8.15 21.08 16.52
C LEU A 280 -6.70 21.53 16.29
N ALA A 281 -5.71 20.73 16.69
CA ALA A 281 -4.30 21.02 16.43
C ALA A 281 -3.96 20.82 14.94
N GLU A 282 -4.43 19.73 14.32
CA GLU A 282 -4.20 19.46 12.89
C GLU A 282 -4.90 20.48 11.96
N GLU A 283 -6.13 20.94 12.30
CA GLU A 283 -6.79 22.02 11.56
C GLU A 283 -6.03 23.36 11.71
N SER A 284 -5.46 23.64 12.88
CA SER A 284 -4.68 24.86 13.09
C SER A 284 -3.38 24.87 12.27
N GLU A 285 -2.76 23.71 12.07
CA GLU A 285 -1.53 23.57 11.29
C GLU A 285 -1.81 23.64 9.78
N GLN A 286 -2.93 23.07 9.31
CA GLN A 286 -3.38 23.24 7.91
C GLN A 286 -3.82 24.67 7.57
N VAL A 287 -4.39 25.42 8.54
CA VAL A 287 -4.73 26.83 8.37
C VAL A 287 -3.48 27.72 8.31
N VAL A 288 -2.40 27.35 8.99
CA VAL A 288 -1.11 28.07 8.95
C VAL A 288 -0.38 27.82 7.62
N VAL A 289 -0.46 26.63 7.03
CA VAL A 289 0.19 26.31 5.74
C VAL A 289 -0.55 26.93 4.54
N ARG A 290 -1.84 27.31 4.66
CA ARG A 290 -2.62 27.94 3.57
C ARG A 290 -2.52 29.46 3.47
N ARG A 291 -1.64 30.13 4.22
CA ARG A 291 -1.44 31.60 4.13
C ARG A 291 -0.04 32.02 3.67
N SER A 292 0.37 31.60 2.48
CA SER A 292 1.31 32.41 1.68
C SER A 292 1.23 32.12 0.18
N CYS A 293 0.23 32.67 -0.49
CA CYS A 293 0.31 32.99 -1.92
C CYS A 293 -0.69 34.10 -2.22
N THR A 294 -0.22 35.34 -2.30
CA THR A 294 -0.91 36.39 -3.07
C THR A 294 0.01 36.92 -4.17
N PRO A 295 -0.54 37.20 -5.37
CA PRO A 295 0.26 37.38 -6.58
C PRO A 295 0.70 38.83 -6.77
N TRP A 296 1.89 39.00 -7.35
CA TRP A 296 2.37 40.28 -7.84
C TRP A 296 1.52 40.75 -9.03
N MET A 297 0.88 41.91 -8.90
CA MET A 297 0.50 42.76 -10.03
C MET A 297 1.09 44.17 -9.87
N ARG A 298 1.50 44.72 -11.02
CA ARG A 298 2.37 45.87 -11.27
C ARG A 298 1.91 47.20 -10.65
N PRO A 299 2.83 48.15 -10.37
CA PRO A 299 2.47 49.55 -10.23
C PRO A 299 2.77 50.38 -11.50
N LEU A 300 1.85 51.29 -11.85
CA LEU A 300 2.06 52.39 -12.78
C LEU A 300 2.03 53.73 -12.02
N LYS A 301 3.11 54.50 -12.25
CA LYS A 301 3.25 55.97 -12.34
C LYS A 301 3.41 56.88 -11.11
N MET A 302 4.50 57.65 -11.26
CA MET A 302 4.73 59.09 -11.03
C MET A 302 5.05 59.58 -9.61
N GLY A 303 6.26 60.15 -9.45
CA GLY A 303 6.61 60.93 -8.27
C GLY A 303 8.07 61.33 -8.06
N ARG A 304 8.68 62.03 -9.03
CA ARG A 304 9.67 63.13 -8.84
C ARG A 304 11.03 62.87 -8.13
N ASN A 305 12.08 63.23 -8.90
CA ASN A 305 13.33 63.94 -8.55
C ASN A 305 14.67 63.21 -8.30
N ARG A 306 15.67 63.65 -9.11
CA ARG A 306 17.14 63.74 -8.92
C ARG A 306 17.90 62.42 -8.66
N GLN A 307 19.05 62.10 -9.26
CA GLN A 307 20.11 62.87 -9.89
C GLN A 307 20.97 61.97 -10.82
N LYS A 308 21.73 62.65 -11.68
CA LYS A 308 22.64 62.21 -12.75
C LYS A 308 23.63 61.09 -12.37
N ALA A 309 23.88 60.14 -13.29
CA ALA A 309 25.20 59.83 -13.85
C ALA A 309 25.13 58.73 -14.95
N ARG A 310 25.78 59.00 -16.08
CA ARG A 310 26.23 58.10 -17.17
C ARG A 310 27.76 58.33 -17.29
N PRO A 311 28.54 57.62 -18.12
CA PRO A 311 28.31 56.39 -18.89
C PRO A 311 29.51 55.39 -18.86
N ARG A 312 29.42 54.22 -19.51
CA ARG A 312 30.46 53.72 -20.44
C ARG A 312 30.02 52.51 -21.28
N ARG A 313 30.40 52.55 -22.56
CA ARG A 313 30.21 51.55 -23.64
C ARG A 313 31.29 50.46 -23.58
N MET A 314 30.98 49.25 -24.08
CA MET A 314 31.68 48.48 -25.14
C MET A 314 30.86 47.18 -25.39
N ARG A 315 30.22 46.95 -26.55
CA ARG A 315 30.67 46.49 -27.90
C ARG A 315 30.92 44.96 -28.03
N LYS A 316 30.03 44.33 -28.83
CA LYS A 316 30.18 43.19 -29.80
C LYS A 316 30.51 41.81 -29.19
N SER A 317 30.06 40.64 -29.68
CA SER A 317 29.58 40.13 -30.99
C SER A 317 28.75 38.84 -30.76
N SER A 318 27.56 38.67 -31.33
CA SER A 318 27.23 37.90 -32.55
C SER A 318 27.85 36.50 -32.68
N CYS A 319 27.02 35.43 -32.62
CA CYS A 319 26.87 34.49 -33.75
C CYS A 319 25.69 33.51 -33.54
N LEU A 320 24.79 33.54 -34.52
CA LEU A 320 23.78 32.55 -34.88
C LEU A 320 24.41 31.18 -35.18
N LYS A 321 23.71 30.07 -34.89
CA LYS A 321 23.58 28.94 -35.82
C LYS A 321 22.45 27.98 -35.41
N MET A 322 21.48 27.85 -36.32
CA MET A 322 20.45 26.81 -36.42
C MET A 322 21.04 25.49 -36.92
N LEU A 323 20.20 24.43 -36.92
CA LEU A 323 20.30 23.08 -37.51
C LEU A 323 20.79 22.03 -36.49
N ASN A 324 20.24 20.81 -36.36
CA ASN A 324 19.35 20.04 -37.22
C ASN A 324 18.70 18.88 -36.42
N ARG A 325 17.49 18.44 -36.79
CA ARG A 325 16.92 17.14 -36.38
C ARG A 325 17.59 15.99 -37.17
N PRO A 326 17.56 14.75 -36.66
CA PRO A 326 17.49 13.58 -37.52
C PRO A 326 16.18 12.82 -37.35
N ASN A 327 15.60 12.53 -38.52
CA ASN A 327 14.53 11.60 -38.82
C ASN A 327 15.13 10.17 -38.80
N TRP A 328 14.49 9.20 -38.13
CA TRP A 328 14.84 7.79 -38.30
C TRP A 328 13.64 7.05 -38.90
N THR A 329 13.79 6.71 -40.17
CA THR A 329 12.94 5.80 -40.94
C THR A 329 13.32 4.35 -40.61
N TRP A 330 12.36 3.54 -40.14
CA TRP A 330 12.51 2.09 -40.03
C TRP A 330 12.08 1.42 -41.34
N GLN A 331 13.04 0.79 -42.01
CA GLN A 331 12.79 -0.14 -43.11
C GLN A 331 12.42 -1.52 -42.58
N THR A 332 11.35 -2.05 -43.15
CA THR A 332 10.85 -3.42 -43.03
C THR A 332 11.82 -4.44 -43.63
N GLY A 333 12.04 -5.55 -42.93
CA GLY A 333 12.71 -6.73 -43.47
C GLY A 333 12.09 -8.02 -42.93
N ARG A 334 11.33 -8.71 -43.77
CA ARG A 334 10.72 -10.03 -43.53
C ARG A 334 11.48 -11.08 -44.35
N SER A 335 11.52 -12.32 -43.83
CA SER A 335 11.82 -13.62 -44.45
C SER A 335 13.27 -13.94 -44.86
N ARG A 336 13.87 -14.97 -44.25
CA ARG A 336 13.61 -16.40 -44.50
C ARG A 336 13.83 -17.23 -43.23
#